data_AF-A0A6B2DS77-F1
#
_entry.id   AF-A0A6B2DS77-F1
#
_cell.length_a   1.000
_cell.length_b   1.000
_cell.length_c   1.000
_cell.angle_alpha   90.00
_cell.angle_beta   90.00
_cell.angle_gamma   90.00
#
_symmetry.space_group_name_H-M   'P 1'
#
loop_
_entity.id
_entity.type
_entity.pdbx_description
1 polymer ?
#
loop_
_entity_poly.entity_id
_entity_poly.type
_entity_poly.pdbx_seq_one_letter_code
_entity_poly.pdbx_strand_id
1 'polypeptide(L)'
;MTDVWWARDSDEEARMVPGPGPSGVQPELVEATREAVRGAVRDRIPGYTPDWTSFDRQDAGVALVRLFGTQAEPVLLRVNRLPEKILAEHLNTAGVRRRPATAAAALLEFTVKPPDGASVLVPAGFQAAATGTGGDVVYETDQDLYATPATLSVL
;
A
#
# COMPACT_ATOMS: atom_id res chain seq x y z
N MET A 1 12.00 -26.46 -29.39
CA MET A 1 12.59 -26.10 -28.09
C MET A 1 11.69 -26.71 -27.03
N THR A 2 12.23 -27.51 -26.12
CA THR A 2 11.46 -28.18 -25.06
C THR A 2 10.99 -27.14 -24.06
N ASP A 3 9.69 -27.07 -23.77
CA ASP A 3 9.16 -26.23 -22.70
C ASP A 3 9.87 -26.52 -21.38
N VAL A 4 10.41 -25.46 -20.79
CA VAL A 4 11.14 -25.55 -19.53
C VAL A 4 10.13 -25.74 -18.42
N TRP A 5 10.45 -26.58 -17.42
CA TRP A 5 9.45 -27.01 -16.43
C TRP A 5 8.81 -25.87 -15.63
N TRP A 6 9.50 -24.73 -15.48
CA TRP A 6 8.99 -23.51 -14.83
C TRP A 6 8.13 -22.62 -15.73
N ALA A 7 8.06 -22.90 -17.03
CA ALA A 7 7.23 -22.17 -18.00
C ALA A 7 5.86 -22.84 -18.23
N ARG A 8 5.64 -24.06 -17.71
CA ARG A 8 4.40 -24.80 -17.97
C ARG A 8 3.13 -24.13 -17.45
N ASP A 9 3.27 -23.35 -16.37
CA ASP A 9 2.18 -22.64 -15.72
C ASP A 9 2.31 -21.11 -15.88
N SER A 10 3.27 -20.62 -16.68
CA SER A 10 3.47 -19.18 -16.85
C SER A 10 2.45 -18.53 -17.79
N ASP A 11 1.73 -19.34 -18.57
CA ASP A 11 0.69 -18.87 -19.49
C ASP A 11 -0.67 -18.68 -18.79
N GLU A 12 -0.81 -19.13 -17.54
CA GLU A 12 -2.02 -18.94 -16.75
C GLU A 12 -2.03 -17.51 -16.17
N GLU A 13 -3.05 -16.70 -16.54
CA GLU A 13 -3.16 -15.34 -16.04
C GLU A 13 -3.27 -15.35 -14.51
N ALA A 14 -2.30 -14.71 -13.85
CA ALA A 14 -2.30 -14.59 -12.40
C ALA A 14 -3.56 -13.85 -11.93
N ARG A 15 -4.29 -14.45 -10.99
CA ARG A 15 -5.45 -13.81 -10.38
C ARG A 15 -4.99 -12.60 -9.57
N MET A 16 -5.43 -11.42 -9.98
CA MET A 16 -5.12 -10.16 -9.30
C MET A 16 -6.21 -9.81 -8.28
N VAL A 17 -5.80 -9.42 -7.07
CA VAL A 17 -6.69 -8.98 -5.99
C VAL A 17 -6.23 -7.61 -5.46
N PRO A 18 -7.12 -6.82 -4.82
CA PRO A 18 -6.71 -5.59 -4.16
C PRO A 18 -5.58 -5.85 -3.13
N GLY A 19 -4.59 -4.97 -3.08
CA GLY A 19 -3.47 -5.05 -2.14
C GLY A 19 -3.06 -3.66 -1.63
N PRO A 20 -2.54 -3.55 -0.39
CA PRO A 20 -2.04 -2.28 0.16
C PRO A 20 -0.75 -1.74 -0.50
N GLY A 21 -0.12 -2.48 -1.42
CA GLY A 21 1.03 -2.02 -2.21
C GLY A 21 0.74 -0.81 -3.11
N PRO A 22 1.79 -0.14 -3.63
CA PRO A 22 1.66 1.07 -4.45
C PRO A 22 0.93 0.84 -5.79
N SER A 23 0.85 -0.40 -6.26
CA SER A 23 0.07 -0.80 -7.43
C SER A 23 -1.44 -0.86 -7.16
N GLY A 24 -1.88 -0.85 -5.89
CA GLY A 24 -3.27 -1.04 -5.48
C GLY A 24 -3.80 -2.47 -5.70
N VAL A 25 -3.05 -3.31 -6.43
CA VAL A 25 -3.38 -4.70 -6.73
C VAL A 25 -2.14 -5.58 -6.55
N GLN A 26 -2.35 -6.86 -6.22
CA GLN A 26 -1.32 -7.87 -6.04
C GLN A 26 -1.78 -9.23 -6.59
N PRO A 27 -0.86 -10.12 -6.99
CA PRO A 27 -1.23 -11.49 -7.35
C PRO A 27 -1.66 -12.28 -6.12
N GLU A 28 -2.75 -13.03 -6.23
CA GLU A 28 -3.12 -14.07 -5.29
C GLU A 28 -2.29 -15.32 -5.60
N LEU A 29 -1.38 -15.68 -4.68
CA LEU A 29 -0.45 -16.80 -4.89
C LEU A 29 -1.12 -18.16 -4.67
N VAL A 30 -2.07 -18.20 -3.73
CA VAL A 30 -2.80 -19.41 -3.34
C VAL A 30 -4.23 -19.05 -3.01
N GLU A 31 -5.18 -19.90 -3.42
CA GLU A 31 -6.56 -19.81 -2.93
C GLU A 31 -6.58 -20.19 -1.44
N ALA A 32 -6.57 -19.19 -0.58
CA ALA A 32 -6.33 -19.35 0.85
C ALA A 32 -7.62 -19.67 1.63
N THR A 33 -8.43 -20.62 1.14
CA THR A 33 -9.64 -21.09 1.82
C THR A 33 -9.44 -22.49 2.38
N ARG A 34 -10.01 -22.77 3.56
CA ARG A 34 -10.03 -24.14 4.09
C ARG A 34 -10.74 -25.11 3.15
N GLU A 35 -11.72 -24.64 2.38
CA GLU A 35 -12.44 -25.43 1.38
C GLU A 35 -11.52 -25.84 0.23
N ALA A 36 -10.69 -24.93 -0.28
CA ALA A 36 -9.67 -25.24 -1.30
C ALA A 36 -8.68 -26.29 -0.78
N VAL A 37 -8.22 -26.15 0.47
CA VAL A 37 -7.34 -27.16 1.11
C VAL A 37 -8.02 -28.52 1.20
N ARG A 38 -9.27 -28.57 1.66
CA ARG A 38 -10.05 -29.83 1.76
C ARG A 38 -10.26 -30.47 0.38
N GLY A 39 -10.54 -29.66 -0.64
CA GLY A 39 -10.64 -30.10 -2.03
C GLY A 39 -9.33 -30.71 -2.52
N ALA A 40 -8.22 -29.99 -2.35
CA ALA A 40 -6.89 -30.45 -2.74
C ALA A 40 -6.46 -31.74 -2.03
N VAL A 41 -6.82 -31.92 -0.75
CA VAL A 41 -6.58 -33.18 -0.02
C VAL A 41 -7.46 -34.29 -0.58
N ARG A 42 -8.75 -34.05 -0.79
CA ARG A 42 -9.69 -35.04 -1.34
C ARG A 42 -9.21 -35.57 -2.68
N ASP A 43 -8.74 -34.70 -3.56
CA ASP A 43 -8.27 -35.08 -4.89
C ASP A 43 -7.00 -35.94 -4.84
N ARG A 44 -6.27 -35.94 -3.72
CA ARG A 44 -5.07 -36.76 -3.47
C ARG A 44 -5.35 -38.07 -2.76
N ILE A 45 -6.51 -38.24 -2.10
CA ILE A 45 -6.87 -39.46 -1.35
C ILE A 45 -6.64 -40.74 -2.16
N PRO A 46 -7.07 -40.86 -3.44
CA PRO A 46 -6.91 -42.11 -4.19
C PRO A 46 -5.44 -42.52 -4.39
N GLY A 47 -4.52 -41.55 -4.45
CA GLY A 47 -3.10 -41.81 -4.67
C GLY A 47 -2.29 -42.10 -3.40
N TYR A 48 -2.77 -41.66 -2.23
CA TYR A 48 -2.01 -41.75 -0.97
C TYR A 48 -2.64 -42.68 0.06
N THR A 49 -3.97 -42.78 0.08
CA THR A 49 -4.73 -43.58 1.05
C THR A 49 -5.83 -44.37 0.36
N PRO A 50 -5.49 -45.30 -0.56
CA PRO A 50 -6.48 -46.07 -1.32
C PRO A 50 -7.36 -46.96 -0.43
N ASP A 51 -6.87 -47.37 0.75
CA ASP A 51 -7.61 -48.21 1.69
C ASP A 51 -8.63 -47.43 2.54
N TRP A 52 -8.64 -46.09 2.47
CA TRP A 52 -9.60 -45.27 3.20
C TRP A 52 -10.90 -45.17 2.40
N THR A 53 -11.96 -45.83 2.89
CA THR A 53 -13.21 -46.04 2.14
C THR A 53 -14.44 -45.35 2.72
N SER A 54 -14.39 -44.87 3.98
CA SER A 54 -15.48 -44.11 4.59
C SER A 54 -15.21 -42.62 4.52
N PHE A 55 -16.17 -41.85 4.00
CA PHE A 55 -16.09 -40.40 3.88
C PHE A 55 -17.29 -39.69 4.53
N ASP A 56 -17.92 -40.34 5.50
CA ASP A 56 -19.05 -39.76 6.23
C ASP A 56 -18.60 -38.71 7.27
N ARG A 57 -19.57 -38.09 7.94
CA ARG A 57 -19.30 -37.03 8.92
C ARG A 57 -18.64 -37.55 10.21
N GLN A 58 -18.88 -38.81 10.55
CA GLN A 58 -18.38 -39.49 11.77
C GLN A 58 -16.98 -40.06 11.56
N ASP A 59 -16.53 -40.19 10.31
CA ASP A 59 -15.19 -40.65 9.97
C ASP A 59 -14.10 -39.73 10.57
N ALA A 60 -13.14 -40.36 11.27
CA ALA A 60 -12.05 -39.66 11.94
C ALA A 60 -11.08 -39.00 10.94
N GLY A 61 -10.86 -39.59 9.78
CA GLY A 61 -10.08 -39.00 8.69
C GLY A 61 -10.74 -37.73 8.16
N VAL A 62 -12.06 -37.72 7.97
CA VAL A 62 -12.82 -36.53 7.57
C VAL A 62 -12.75 -35.44 8.66
N ALA A 63 -12.74 -35.82 9.93
CA ALA A 63 -12.50 -34.87 11.02
C ALA A 63 -11.09 -34.24 10.95
N LEU A 64 -10.05 -35.03 10.69
CA LEU A 64 -8.67 -34.53 10.53
C LEU A 64 -8.54 -33.60 9.32
N VAL A 65 -9.07 -33.97 8.15
CA VAL A 65 -9.05 -33.12 6.95
C VAL A 65 -9.73 -31.77 7.21
N ARG A 66 -10.84 -31.77 7.96
CA ARG A 66 -11.51 -30.52 8.36
C ARG A 66 -10.66 -29.67 9.30
N LEU A 67 -10.05 -30.28 10.32
CA LEU A 67 -9.19 -29.62 11.29
C LEU A 67 -7.97 -28.98 10.62
N PHE A 68 -7.24 -29.77 9.82
CA PHE A 68 -6.05 -29.30 9.12
C PHE A 68 -6.39 -28.24 8.06
N GLY A 69 -7.52 -28.36 7.36
CA GLY A 69 -7.99 -27.29 6.48
C GLY A 69 -8.19 -25.97 7.21
N THR A 70 -8.81 -26.00 8.40
CA THR A 70 -8.98 -24.81 9.25
C THR A 70 -7.64 -24.27 9.78
N GLN A 71 -6.68 -25.14 10.10
CA GLN A 71 -5.35 -24.72 10.56
C GLN A 71 -4.49 -24.14 9.43
N ALA A 72 -4.63 -24.65 8.21
CA ALA A 72 -3.85 -24.22 7.04
C ALA A 72 -4.30 -22.85 6.51
N GLU A 73 -5.60 -22.56 6.53
CA GLU A 73 -6.19 -21.30 6.07
C GLU A 73 -5.44 -20.04 6.55
N PRO A 74 -5.21 -19.80 7.86
CA PRO A 74 -4.46 -18.62 8.32
C PRO A 74 -3.00 -18.60 7.87
N VAL A 75 -2.38 -19.76 7.58
CA VAL A 75 -1.02 -19.82 7.04
C VAL A 75 -1.01 -19.41 5.58
N LEU A 76 -1.94 -19.94 4.78
CA LEU A 76 -2.08 -19.58 3.36
C LEU A 76 -2.44 -18.10 3.18
N LEU A 77 -3.28 -17.54 4.07
CA LEU A 77 -3.56 -16.11 4.10
C LEU A 77 -2.29 -15.26 4.31
N ARG A 78 -1.28 -15.78 5.01
CA ARG A 78 0.03 -15.10 5.15
C ARG A 78 0.91 -15.28 3.93
N VAL A 79 0.80 -16.39 3.20
CA VAL A 79 1.50 -16.59 1.92
C VAL A 79 1.08 -15.51 0.93
N ASN A 80 -0.20 -15.15 0.86
CA ASN A 80 -0.68 -14.07 0.01
C ASN A 80 -0.17 -12.66 0.40
N ARG A 81 0.53 -12.50 1.53
CA ARG A 81 1.24 -11.24 1.89
C ARG A 81 2.67 -11.20 1.39
N LEU A 82 3.17 -12.31 0.84
CA LEU A 82 4.55 -12.44 0.39
C LEU A 82 4.91 -11.47 -0.75
N PRO A 83 4.06 -11.24 -1.78
CA PRO A 83 4.41 -10.32 -2.87
C PRO A 83 4.76 -8.92 -2.37
N GLU A 84 3.95 -8.37 -1.47
CA GLU A 84 4.17 -7.04 -0.88
C GLU A 84 5.38 -6.99 0.02
N LYS A 85 5.60 -8.04 0.82
CA LYS A 85 6.80 -8.15 1.64
C LYS A 85 8.07 -8.19 0.77
N ILE A 86 8.06 -8.98 -0.31
CA ILE A 86 9.20 -9.06 -1.24
C ILE A 86 9.47 -7.69 -1.85
N LEU A 87 8.44 -6.98 -2.30
CA LEU A 87 8.59 -5.63 -2.83
C LEU A 87 9.21 -4.68 -1.79
N ALA A 88 8.69 -4.69 -0.56
CA ALA A 88 9.20 -3.84 0.52
C ALA A 88 10.68 -4.14 0.84
N GLU A 89 11.06 -5.40 0.96
CA GLU A 89 12.44 -5.82 1.24
C GLU A 89 13.38 -5.52 0.06
N HIS A 90 12.90 -5.66 -1.17
CA HIS A 90 13.67 -5.32 -2.36
C HIS A 90 13.97 -3.82 -2.41
N LEU A 91 12.95 -2.98 -2.18
CA LEU A 91 13.11 -1.53 -2.11
C LEU A 91 14.06 -1.13 -0.97
N ASN A 92 13.94 -1.76 0.19
CA ASN A 92 14.83 -1.52 1.32
C ASN A 92 16.29 -1.88 0.99
N THR A 93 16.50 -3.04 0.35
CA THR A 93 17.83 -3.49 -0.10
C THR A 93 18.42 -2.58 -1.18
N ALA A 94 17.59 -2.07 -2.09
CA ALA A 94 17.98 -1.08 -3.09
C ALA A 94 18.29 0.31 -2.50
N GLY A 95 18.17 0.50 -1.19
CA GLY A 95 18.37 1.77 -0.51
C GLY A 95 17.24 2.78 -0.73
N VAL A 96 16.11 2.34 -1.29
CA VAL A 96 14.93 3.19 -1.49
C VAL A 96 14.29 3.45 -0.13
N ARG A 97 14.31 4.72 0.27
CA ARG A 97 13.70 5.20 1.50
C ARG A 97 12.47 6.03 1.13
N ARG A 98 11.42 5.96 1.96
CA ARG A 98 10.30 6.90 1.84
C ARG A 98 10.85 8.31 2.01
N ARG A 99 10.53 9.21 1.07
CA ARG A 99 10.86 10.62 1.21
C ARG A 99 10.15 11.15 2.47
N PRO A 100 10.86 11.83 3.38
CA PRO A 100 10.20 12.48 4.50
C PRO A 100 9.19 13.51 3.96
N ALA A 101 8.17 13.81 4.75
CA ALA A 101 7.32 14.96 4.46
C ALA A 101 8.20 16.21 4.41
N THR A 102 8.06 16.99 3.33
CA THR A 102 8.74 18.27 3.17
C THR A 102 7.78 19.39 3.52
N ALA A 103 8.32 20.51 4.01
CA ALA A 103 7.51 21.72 4.23
C ALA A 103 6.79 22.11 2.94
N ALA A 104 5.52 22.50 3.07
CA ALA A 104 4.77 23.10 1.98
C ALA A 104 5.27 24.52 1.75
N ALA A 105 5.40 24.94 0.49
CA ALA A 105 5.77 26.29 0.11
C ALA A 105 4.63 26.93 -0.68
N ALA A 106 4.38 28.21 -0.44
CA ALA A 106 3.37 29.00 -1.14
C ALA A 106 3.91 30.40 -1.44
N LEU A 107 3.39 31.00 -2.50
CA LEU A 107 3.65 32.41 -2.80
C LEU A 107 2.53 33.24 -2.16
N LEU A 108 2.91 34.24 -1.36
CA LEU A 108 1.99 35.17 -0.71
C LEU A 108 2.15 36.56 -1.31
N GLU A 109 1.04 37.24 -1.54
CA GLU A 109 1.01 38.66 -1.86
C GLU A 109 0.63 39.46 -0.61
N PHE A 110 1.44 40.48 -0.30
CA PHE A 110 1.18 41.41 0.79
C PHE A 110 0.76 42.76 0.23
N THR A 111 -0.54 43.08 0.30
CA THR A 111 -1.03 44.42 -0.01
C THR A 111 -0.97 45.28 1.25
N VAL A 112 -0.18 46.37 1.22
CA VAL A 112 0.01 47.27 2.36
C VAL A 112 -0.55 48.67 2.09
N LYS A 113 -1.11 49.31 3.13
CA LYS A 113 -1.66 50.67 3.08
C LYS A 113 -1.19 51.51 4.29
N PRO A 114 0.11 51.82 4.38
CA PRO A 114 0.64 52.63 5.47
C PRO A 114 0.24 54.10 5.31
N PRO A 115 -0.01 54.86 6.41
CA PRO A 115 -0.51 56.23 6.35
C PRO A 115 0.43 57.23 5.64
N ASP A 116 1.74 56.97 5.70
CA ASP A 116 2.82 57.81 5.16
C ASP A 116 3.35 57.30 3.82
N GLY A 117 2.80 56.20 3.29
CA GLY A 117 3.28 55.55 2.06
C GLY A 117 4.63 54.86 2.21
N ALA A 118 5.15 54.68 3.42
CA ALA A 118 6.43 54.01 3.67
C ALA A 118 6.37 52.51 3.31
N SER A 119 7.53 51.87 3.21
CA SER A 119 7.56 50.40 3.10
C SER A 119 7.30 49.76 4.46
N VAL A 120 6.55 48.65 4.48
CA VAL A 120 6.24 47.90 5.71
C VAL A 120 7.13 46.67 5.78
N LEU A 121 7.85 46.50 6.90
CA LEU A 121 8.63 45.29 7.16
C LEU A 121 7.69 44.12 7.45
N VAL A 122 7.83 43.04 6.70
CA VAL A 122 7.30 41.72 7.00
C VAL A 122 8.51 40.86 7.38
N PRO A 123 8.72 40.57 8.67
CA PRO A 123 9.90 39.84 9.11
C PRO A 123 9.82 38.37 8.69
N ALA A 124 10.97 37.68 8.69
CA ALA A 124 11.03 36.22 8.69
C ALA A 124 10.25 35.67 9.89
N GLY A 125 9.52 34.56 9.70
CA GLY A 125 8.62 34.00 10.70
C GLY A 125 7.24 34.68 10.75
N PHE A 126 6.92 35.60 9.82
CA PHE A 126 5.57 36.16 9.75
C PHE A 126 4.56 35.06 9.41
N GLN A 127 3.57 34.88 10.29
CA GLN A 127 2.62 33.78 10.18
C GLN A 127 1.42 34.13 9.30
N ALA A 128 1.11 33.24 8.36
CA ALA A 128 -0.11 33.27 7.56
C ALA A 128 -0.83 31.92 7.68
N ALA A 129 -2.15 31.93 7.86
CA ALA A 129 -2.93 30.71 7.98
C ALA A 129 -3.73 30.42 6.70
N ALA A 130 -3.80 29.14 6.33
CA ALA A 130 -4.68 28.65 5.27
C ALA A 130 -5.55 27.51 5.81
N THR A 131 -6.86 27.58 5.57
CA THR A 131 -7.79 26.53 6.01
C THR A 131 -7.72 25.34 5.06
N GLY A 132 -7.34 24.17 5.60
CA GLY A 132 -7.31 22.90 4.89
C GLY A 132 -8.36 21.91 5.38
N THR A 133 -8.40 20.72 4.78
CA THR A 133 -9.34 19.64 5.15
C THR A 133 -9.13 19.10 6.57
N GLY A 134 -7.96 19.32 7.16
CA GLY A 134 -7.61 18.89 8.52
C GLY A 134 -7.60 20.02 9.56
N GLY A 135 -8.08 21.21 9.21
CA GLY A 135 -7.98 22.42 10.02
C GLY A 135 -7.03 23.45 9.41
N ASP A 136 -6.74 24.51 10.18
CA ASP A 136 -5.86 25.59 9.74
C ASP A 136 -4.40 25.17 9.75
N VAL A 137 -3.70 25.44 8.65
CA VAL A 137 -2.27 25.22 8.48
C VAL A 137 -1.57 26.58 8.49
N VAL A 138 -0.59 26.74 9.38
CA VAL A 138 0.21 27.95 9.48
C VAL A 138 1.45 27.82 8.60
N TYR A 139 1.68 28.83 7.78
CA TYR A 139 2.88 29.08 7.01
C TYR A 139 3.66 30.23 7.66
N GLU A 140 4.97 30.24 7.44
CA GLU A 140 5.87 31.30 7.88
C GLU A 140 6.68 31.82 6.70
N THR A 141 6.99 33.12 6.70
CA THR A 141 7.94 33.70 5.73
C THR A 141 9.36 33.24 6.05
N ASP A 142 10.10 32.77 5.04
CA ASP A 142 11.47 32.28 5.22
C ASP A 142 12.50 33.42 5.46
N GLN A 143 12.18 34.64 5.02
CA GLN A 143 13.10 35.78 5.03
C GLN A 143 12.35 37.09 5.26
N ASP A 144 13.09 38.10 5.73
CA ASP A 144 12.60 39.47 5.84
C ASP A 144 12.30 40.03 4.44
N LEU A 145 11.17 40.73 4.30
CA LEU A 145 10.85 41.49 3.10
C LEU A 145 10.23 42.84 3.46
N TYR A 146 10.41 43.82 2.57
CA TYR A 146 9.76 45.13 2.68
C TYR A 146 8.64 45.21 1.65
N ALA A 147 7.40 45.14 2.12
CA ALA A 147 6.23 45.31 1.28
C ALA A 147 6.04 46.79 0.96
N THR A 148 6.00 47.13 -0.33
CA THR A 148 5.75 48.50 -0.80
C THR A 148 4.30 48.67 -1.23
N PRO A 149 3.69 49.86 -1.11
CA PRO A 149 2.34 50.12 -1.63
C PRO A 149 2.25 50.12 -3.17
N ALA A 150 3.38 49.99 -3.87
CA ALA A 150 3.43 50.01 -5.33
C ALA A 150 2.71 48.80 -5.92
N THR A 151 1.99 49.04 -7.02
CA THR A 151 1.35 47.98 -7.80
C THR A 151 2.18 47.69 -9.05
N LEU A 152 2.22 46.44 -9.46
CA LEU A 152 2.80 46.06 -10.75
C LEU A 152 1.81 46.45 -11.85
N SER A 153 2.24 47.33 -12.76
CA SER A 153 1.53 47.52 -14.04
C SER A 153 1.89 46.39 -15.00
N VAL A 154 0.91 45.96 -15.80
CA VAL A 154 1.13 44.97 -16.87
C VAL A 154 2.24 45.47 -17.80
N LEU A 155 3.18 44.56 -18.15
CA LEU A 155 4.25 44.80 -19.12
C LEU A 155 3.71 44.88 -20.55
#